data_AF-A0A2D5SYC4-F1
#
_entry.id   AF-A0A2D5SYC4-F1
#
_cell.length_a   1.000
_cell.length_b   1.000
_cell.length_c   1.000
_cell.angle_alpha   90.00
_cell.angle_beta   90.00
_cell.angle_gamma   90.00
#
_symmetry.space_group_name_H-M   'P 1'
#
loop_
_entity.id
_entity.type
_entity.pdbx_description
1 polymer ?
#
loop_
_entity_poly.entity_id
_entity_poly.type
_entity_poly.pdbx_seq_one_letter_code
_entity_poly.pdbx_strand_id
1 'polypeptide(L)'
;MPKITETQVEMAYLVSKQVFVGKLKRAEGILLLASQYKLNKASAGDFINCFKCMAEGRLFQRAMSHKAMNYFLSNLSNDFSSDIFENSLNALEKHIDYYEAHYNTNAISMRKVLYQHRALISDNITIESVIDQFNNDVEKSLTLPSEQRAKYINIGDSRPKKMIVSTKIYQRNPHIVAERLTIANGVCERCKIEAPFLRAKDGSPYLEVHHMKRLSEGGLDTLSNTVALCPNCHRELHFG
;
A
#
# COMPACT_ATOMS: atom_id res chain seq x y z
N MET A 1 -15.96 -20.79 -29.52
CA MET A 1 -16.67 -19.57 -29.05
C MET A 1 -15.94 -18.34 -29.58
N PRO A 2 -16.64 -17.28 -30.01
CA PRO A 2 -15.99 -16.03 -30.42
C PRO A 2 -15.20 -15.43 -29.25
N LYS A 3 -14.06 -14.82 -29.57
CA LYS A 3 -13.18 -14.18 -28.60
C LYS A 3 -13.86 -12.90 -28.07
N ILE A 4 -13.87 -12.74 -26.76
CA ILE A 4 -14.43 -11.53 -26.10
C ILE A 4 -13.59 -10.32 -26.48
N THR A 5 -14.24 -9.25 -26.93
CA THR A 5 -13.58 -8.01 -27.38
C THR A 5 -13.17 -7.11 -26.21
N GLU A 6 -12.29 -6.14 -26.45
CA GLU A 6 -11.87 -5.17 -25.42
C GLU A 6 -13.06 -4.36 -24.90
N THR A 7 -13.90 -3.83 -25.79
CA THR A 7 -15.15 -3.13 -25.40
C THR A 7 -16.07 -4.00 -24.54
N GLN A 8 -16.16 -5.30 -24.81
CA GLN A 8 -16.95 -6.21 -23.98
C GLN A 8 -16.35 -6.39 -22.58
N VAL A 9 -15.02 -6.39 -22.45
CA VAL A 9 -14.32 -6.43 -21.16
C VAL A 9 -14.57 -5.15 -20.37
N GLU A 10 -14.43 -3.99 -21.01
CA GLU A 10 -14.67 -2.68 -20.38
C GLU A 10 -16.09 -2.59 -19.83
N MET A 11 -17.09 -2.96 -20.64
CA MET A 11 -18.48 -2.94 -20.22
C MET A 11 -18.78 -3.98 -19.15
N ALA A 12 -18.16 -5.17 -19.21
CA ALA A 12 -18.27 -6.18 -18.17
C ALA A 12 -17.73 -5.65 -16.82
N TYR A 13 -16.64 -4.89 -16.81
CA TYR A 13 -16.12 -4.25 -15.61
C TYR A 13 -17.13 -3.25 -15.02
N LEU A 14 -17.60 -2.30 -15.84
CA LEU A 14 -18.54 -1.26 -15.40
C LEU A 14 -19.84 -1.82 -14.84
N VAL A 15 -20.40 -2.84 -15.50
CA VAL A 15 -21.62 -3.51 -15.02
C VAL A 15 -21.34 -4.29 -13.74
N SER A 16 -20.22 -5.00 -13.65
CA SER A 16 -19.84 -5.74 -12.43
C SER A 16 -19.66 -4.80 -11.23
N LYS A 17 -19.04 -3.63 -11.44
CA LYS A 17 -18.91 -2.55 -10.45
C LYS A 17 -20.28 -2.08 -9.96
N GLN A 18 -21.22 -1.79 -10.86
CA GLN A 18 -22.58 -1.37 -10.50
C GLN A 18 -23.34 -2.44 -9.71
N VAL A 19 -23.17 -3.71 -10.07
CA VAL A 19 -23.76 -4.83 -9.33
C VAL A 19 -23.16 -4.94 -7.92
N PHE A 20 -21.83 -4.81 -7.81
CA PHE A 20 -21.14 -4.91 -6.52
C PHE A 20 -21.54 -3.80 -5.54
N VAL A 21 -21.67 -2.55 -6.00
CA VAL A 21 -22.10 -1.42 -5.15
C VAL A 21 -23.62 -1.36 -4.93
N GLY A 22 -24.36 -2.37 -5.38
CA GLY A 22 -25.81 -2.48 -5.16
C GLY A 22 -26.70 -1.59 -6.04
N LYS A 23 -26.14 -0.92 -7.05
CA LYS A 23 -26.90 -0.07 -8.01
C LYS A 23 -27.68 -0.89 -9.04
N LEU A 24 -27.28 -2.13 -9.29
CA LEU A 24 -27.90 -3.03 -10.26
C LEU A 24 -28.02 -4.45 -9.69
N LYS A 25 -29.13 -5.16 -9.93
CA LYS A 25 -29.22 -6.56 -9.52
C LYS A 25 -28.36 -7.43 -10.43
N ARG A 26 -27.81 -8.53 -9.91
CA ARG A 26 -26.99 -9.47 -10.69
C ARG A 26 -27.69 -9.96 -11.97
N ALA A 27 -28.98 -10.30 -11.88
CA ALA A 27 -29.75 -10.77 -13.03
C ALA A 27 -29.89 -9.69 -14.12
N GLU A 28 -30.12 -8.44 -13.72
CA GLU A 28 -30.21 -7.28 -14.63
C GLU A 28 -28.86 -7.02 -15.30
N GLY A 29 -27.75 -7.09 -14.55
CA GLY A 29 -26.40 -6.95 -15.10
C GLY A 29 -26.08 -8.01 -16.16
N ILE A 30 -26.46 -9.27 -15.94
CA ILE A 30 -26.27 -10.34 -16.94
C ILE A 30 -27.09 -10.05 -18.20
N LEU A 31 -28.35 -9.64 -18.05
CA LEU A 31 -29.22 -9.32 -19.17
C LEU A 31 -28.72 -8.11 -19.97
N LEU A 32 -28.20 -7.10 -19.27
CA LEU A 32 -27.61 -5.91 -19.88
C LEU A 32 -26.39 -6.27 -20.75
N LEU A 33 -25.44 -7.03 -20.18
CA LEU A 33 -24.25 -7.50 -20.89
C LEU A 33 -24.59 -8.37 -22.11
N ALA A 34 -25.61 -9.23 -21.97
CA ALA A 34 -26.01 -10.12 -23.06
C ALA A 34 -26.78 -9.41 -24.17
N SER A 35 -27.72 -8.52 -23.84
CA SER A 35 -28.60 -7.89 -24.82
C SER A 35 -27.91 -6.78 -25.60
N GLN A 36 -27.20 -5.88 -24.90
CA GLN A 36 -26.59 -4.69 -25.49
C GLN A 36 -25.18 -4.98 -26.02
N TYR A 37 -24.37 -5.69 -25.24
CA TYR A 37 -22.95 -5.92 -25.57
C TYR A 37 -22.67 -7.31 -26.15
N LYS A 38 -23.72 -8.11 -26.41
CA LYS A 38 -23.66 -9.42 -27.06
C LYS A 38 -22.71 -10.42 -26.37
N LEU A 39 -22.50 -10.28 -25.06
CA LEU A 39 -21.79 -11.27 -24.25
C LEU A 39 -22.66 -12.51 -24.05
N ASN A 40 -22.05 -13.70 -24.06
CA ASN A 40 -22.77 -14.89 -23.64
C ASN A 40 -23.20 -14.73 -22.16
N LYS A 41 -24.45 -15.08 -21.82
CA LYS A 41 -24.99 -14.96 -20.45
C LYS A 41 -24.12 -15.66 -19.40
N ALA A 42 -23.52 -16.81 -19.72
CA ALA A 42 -22.60 -17.51 -18.84
C ALA A 42 -21.34 -16.67 -18.59
N SER A 43 -20.70 -16.16 -19.64
CA SER A 43 -19.52 -15.29 -19.51
C SER A 43 -19.82 -14.00 -18.76
N ALA A 44 -20.98 -13.37 -19.02
CA ALA A 44 -21.45 -12.21 -18.25
C ALA A 44 -21.60 -12.54 -16.76
N GLY A 45 -22.18 -13.71 -16.45
CA GLY A 45 -22.30 -14.21 -15.09
C GLY A 45 -20.95 -14.50 -14.43
N ASP A 46 -19.98 -15.02 -15.19
CA ASP A 46 -18.62 -15.29 -14.72
C ASP A 46 -17.86 -14.00 -14.43
N PHE A 47 -17.97 -12.96 -15.27
CA PHE A 47 -17.35 -11.65 -15.02
C PHE A 47 -17.85 -11.03 -13.72
N ILE A 48 -19.18 -10.98 -13.53
CA ILE A 48 -19.79 -10.41 -12.32
C ILE A 48 -19.37 -11.21 -11.07
N ASN A 49 -19.32 -12.55 -11.18
CA ASN A 49 -18.89 -13.38 -10.08
C ASN A 49 -17.38 -13.22 -9.76
N CYS A 50 -16.53 -13.18 -10.79
CA CYS A 50 -15.09 -12.93 -10.63
C CYS A 50 -14.86 -11.60 -9.94
N PHE A 51 -15.49 -10.52 -10.38
CA PHE A 51 -15.38 -9.20 -9.76
C PHE A 51 -15.75 -9.25 -8.27
N LYS A 52 -16.87 -9.90 -7.93
CA LYS A 52 -17.31 -10.03 -6.54
C LYS A 52 -16.28 -10.81 -5.70
N CYS A 53 -15.81 -11.95 -6.20
CA CYS A 53 -14.79 -12.74 -5.51
C CYS A 53 -13.48 -11.95 -5.35
N MET A 54 -13.07 -11.19 -6.37
CA MET A 54 -11.91 -10.31 -6.32
C MET A 54 -12.07 -9.25 -5.21
N ALA A 55 -13.17 -8.49 -5.21
CA ALA A 55 -13.39 -7.44 -4.22
C ALA A 55 -13.46 -7.97 -2.78
N GLU A 56 -13.93 -9.21 -2.60
CA GLU A 56 -14.07 -9.88 -1.29
C GLU A 56 -12.87 -10.77 -0.90
N GLY A 57 -11.84 -10.88 -1.75
CA GLY A 57 -10.67 -11.71 -1.47
C GLY A 57 -10.94 -13.23 -1.47
N ARG A 58 -12.02 -13.67 -2.11
CA ARG A 58 -12.46 -15.07 -2.14
C ARG A 58 -11.97 -15.80 -3.39
N LEU A 59 -11.80 -17.12 -3.29
CA LEU A 59 -11.48 -17.98 -4.44
C LEU A 59 -12.56 -17.87 -5.53
N PHE A 60 -12.13 -17.82 -6.78
CA PHE A 60 -12.97 -18.06 -7.95
C PHE A 60 -12.36 -19.18 -8.80
N GLN A 61 -13.16 -20.19 -9.17
CA GLN A 61 -12.66 -21.35 -9.93
C GLN A 61 -12.65 -21.09 -11.44
N ARG A 62 -13.61 -20.32 -11.93
CA ARG A 62 -13.67 -19.85 -13.32
C ARG A 62 -13.13 -18.44 -13.39
N ALA A 63 -12.25 -18.17 -14.35
CA ALA A 63 -11.64 -16.87 -14.54
C ALA A 63 -11.86 -16.33 -15.94
N MET A 64 -11.76 -15.01 -16.05
CA MET A 64 -11.60 -14.30 -17.32
C MET A 64 -10.18 -14.46 -17.88
N SER A 65 -9.94 -14.01 -19.11
CA SER A 65 -8.59 -14.04 -19.70
C SER A 65 -7.60 -13.15 -18.93
N HIS A 66 -6.30 -13.41 -19.05
CA HIS A 66 -5.26 -12.57 -18.40
C HIS A 66 -5.32 -11.10 -18.83
N LYS A 67 -5.70 -10.81 -20.08
CA LYS A 67 -5.89 -9.42 -20.55
C LYS A 67 -7.04 -8.73 -19.82
N ALA A 68 -8.16 -9.44 -19.67
CA ALA A 68 -9.31 -8.94 -18.93
C ALA A 68 -9.01 -8.80 -17.43
N MET A 69 -8.30 -9.78 -16.85
CA MET A 69 -7.85 -9.73 -15.46
C MET A 69 -6.97 -8.50 -15.20
N ASN A 70 -5.99 -8.24 -16.08
CA ASN A 70 -5.16 -7.06 -16.01
C ASN A 70 -5.97 -5.76 -16.05
N TYR A 71 -6.93 -5.66 -16.97
CA TYR A 71 -7.83 -4.51 -17.06
C TYR A 71 -8.65 -4.32 -15.78
N PHE A 72 -9.22 -5.39 -15.22
CA PHE A 72 -10.01 -5.34 -14.00
C PHE A 72 -9.17 -4.88 -12.81
N LEU A 73 -7.96 -5.42 -12.64
CA LEU A 73 -7.06 -5.02 -11.56
C LEU A 73 -6.64 -3.54 -11.67
N SER A 74 -6.28 -3.08 -12.88
CA SER A 74 -5.94 -1.67 -13.11
C SER A 74 -7.08 -0.70 -12.79
N ASN A 75 -8.33 -1.09 -13.03
CA ASN A 75 -9.46 -0.23 -12.70
C ASN A 75 -9.88 -0.37 -11.23
N LEU A 76 -9.76 -1.56 -10.63
CA LEU A 76 -10.00 -1.77 -9.20
C LEU A 76 -9.05 -0.93 -8.34
N SER A 77 -7.78 -0.80 -8.72
CA SER A 77 -6.83 0.07 -8.02
C SER A 77 -7.19 1.56 -8.09
N ASN A 78 -7.90 1.98 -9.14
CA ASN A 78 -8.29 3.38 -9.33
C ASN A 78 -9.66 3.70 -8.71
N ASP A 79 -10.56 2.72 -8.69
CA ASP A 79 -11.98 2.93 -8.36
C ASP A 79 -12.33 2.63 -6.91
N PHE A 80 -11.48 1.89 -6.19
CA PHE A 80 -11.77 1.36 -4.86
C PHE A 80 -10.60 1.57 -3.89
N SER A 81 -10.84 1.31 -2.60
CA SER A 81 -9.83 1.40 -1.55
C SER A 81 -8.69 0.39 -1.76
N SER A 82 -7.55 0.68 -1.13
CA SER A 82 -6.39 -0.22 -1.07
C SER A 82 -6.77 -1.62 -0.59
N ASP A 83 -7.68 -1.72 0.40
CA ASP A 83 -8.13 -3.02 0.94
C ASP A 83 -8.85 -3.87 -0.11
N ILE A 84 -9.73 -3.27 -0.91
CA ILE A 84 -10.44 -3.96 -1.99
C ILE A 84 -9.46 -4.36 -3.10
N PHE A 85 -8.48 -3.50 -3.40
CA PHE A 85 -7.45 -3.83 -4.37
C PHE A 85 -6.54 -4.97 -3.88
N GLU A 86 -6.10 -4.96 -2.62
CA GLU A 86 -5.32 -6.05 -2.03
C GLU A 86 -6.12 -7.37 -2.00
N ASN A 87 -7.40 -7.31 -1.63
CA ASN A 87 -8.32 -8.43 -1.74
C ASN A 87 -8.34 -9.01 -3.16
N SER A 88 -8.36 -8.15 -4.19
CA SER A 88 -8.40 -8.58 -5.58
C SER A 88 -7.14 -9.33 -6.01
N LEU A 89 -5.96 -8.94 -5.52
CA LEU A 89 -4.71 -9.64 -5.77
C LEU A 89 -4.65 -10.97 -5.01
N ASN A 90 -5.09 -11.00 -3.75
CA ASN A 90 -5.18 -12.22 -2.95
C ASN A 90 -6.17 -13.23 -3.57
N ALA A 91 -7.29 -12.76 -4.13
CA ALA A 91 -8.23 -13.61 -4.85
C ALA A 91 -7.62 -14.19 -6.14
N LEU A 92 -6.87 -13.39 -6.90
CA LEU A 92 -6.17 -13.86 -8.10
C LEU A 92 -5.10 -14.91 -7.76
N GLU A 93 -4.34 -14.70 -6.69
CA GLU A 93 -3.36 -15.67 -6.21
C GLU A 93 -4.01 -17.01 -5.84
N LYS A 94 -5.10 -16.98 -5.05
CA LYS A 94 -5.90 -18.17 -4.73
C LYS A 94 -6.40 -18.89 -5.98
N HIS A 95 -6.85 -18.14 -7.00
CA HIS A 95 -7.27 -18.72 -8.28
C HIS A 95 -6.11 -19.41 -9.00
N ILE A 96 -4.95 -18.76 -9.08
CA ILE A 96 -3.76 -19.32 -9.73
C ILE A 96 -3.35 -20.61 -9.03
N ASP A 97 -3.21 -20.59 -7.70
CA ASP A 97 -2.79 -21.77 -6.93
C ASP A 97 -3.78 -22.93 -7.10
N TYR A 98 -5.09 -22.65 -7.06
CA TYR A 98 -6.13 -23.64 -7.34
C TYR A 98 -5.99 -24.21 -8.76
N TYR A 99 -5.82 -23.36 -9.76
CA TYR A 99 -5.75 -23.78 -11.17
C TYR A 99 -4.51 -24.62 -11.44
N GLU A 100 -3.35 -24.20 -10.94
CA GLU A 100 -2.07 -24.90 -11.11
C GLU A 100 -2.10 -26.28 -10.44
N ALA A 101 -2.68 -26.37 -9.23
CA ALA A 101 -2.85 -27.63 -8.53
C ALA A 101 -3.87 -28.57 -9.22
N HIS A 102 -5.01 -28.03 -9.66
CA HIS A 102 -6.08 -28.84 -10.24
C HIS A 102 -5.74 -29.37 -11.64
N TYR A 103 -5.05 -28.57 -12.46
CA TYR A 103 -4.71 -28.92 -13.84
C TYR A 103 -3.25 -29.35 -14.03
N ASN A 104 -2.46 -29.40 -12.96
CA ASN A 104 -1.03 -29.73 -12.97
C ASN A 104 -0.25 -28.98 -14.05
N THR A 105 -0.40 -27.65 -14.07
CA THR A 105 0.19 -26.75 -15.07
C THR A 105 0.60 -25.43 -14.42
N ASN A 106 1.30 -24.57 -15.15
CA ASN A 106 1.70 -23.25 -14.68
C ASN A 106 0.89 -22.16 -15.39
N ALA A 107 0.21 -21.30 -14.63
CA ALA A 107 -0.57 -20.20 -15.15
C ALA A 107 0.31 -18.95 -15.40
N ILE A 108 1.35 -19.10 -16.22
CA ILE A 108 2.45 -18.13 -16.41
C ILE A 108 1.92 -16.71 -16.69
N SER A 109 0.96 -16.56 -17.61
CA SER A 109 0.42 -15.23 -17.94
C SER A 109 -0.33 -14.58 -16.78
N MET A 110 -1.04 -15.37 -15.97
CA MET A 110 -1.75 -14.85 -14.79
C MET A 110 -0.78 -14.51 -13.66
N ARG A 111 0.24 -15.35 -13.42
CA ARG A 111 1.36 -15.04 -12.51
C ARG A 111 2.01 -13.71 -12.89
N LYS A 112 2.29 -13.49 -14.18
CA LYS A 112 2.86 -12.23 -14.68
C LYS A 112 1.97 -11.02 -14.33
N VAL A 113 0.66 -11.12 -14.57
CA VAL A 113 -0.30 -10.06 -14.21
C VAL A 113 -0.29 -9.81 -12.69
N LEU A 114 -0.35 -10.86 -11.88
CA LEU A 114 -0.30 -10.74 -10.42
C LEU A 114 0.98 -10.02 -9.96
N TYR A 115 2.15 -10.42 -10.46
CA TYR A 115 3.42 -9.79 -10.08
C TYR A 115 3.52 -8.33 -10.53
N GLN A 116 3.01 -8.00 -11.72
CA GLN A 116 2.96 -6.61 -12.19
C GLN A 116 2.16 -5.72 -11.23
N HIS A 117 0.99 -6.18 -10.78
CA HIS A 117 0.15 -5.40 -9.85
C HIS A 117 0.65 -5.43 -8.41
N ARG A 118 1.20 -6.55 -7.93
CA ARG A 118 1.86 -6.60 -6.61
C ARG A 118 3.07 -5.67 -6.54
N ALA A 119 3.82 -5.52 -7.63
CA ALA A 119 4.92 -4.55 -7.70
C ALA A 119 4.41 -3.12 -7.48
N LEU A 120 3.26 -2.75 -8.06
CA LEU A 120 2.60 -1.46 -7.82
C LEU A 120 2.17 -1.26 -6.36
N ILE A 121 1.77 -2.32 -5.64
CA ILE A 121 1.50 -2.25 -4.18
C ILE A 121 2.80 -2.13 -3.38
N SER A 122 3.85 -2.87 -3.74
CA SER A 122 5.13 -2.81 -3.04
C SER A 122 5.85 -1.45 -3.20
N ASP A 123 5.45 -0.67 -4.21
CA ASP A 123 5.84 0.73 -4.37
C ASP A 123 4.88 1.71 -3.64
N ASN A 124 3.71 1.27 -3.17
CA ASN A 124 2.65 2.14 -2.60
C ASN A 124 2.29 1.93 -1.11
N ILE A 125 2.69 0.83 -0.44
CA ILE A 125 2.65 0.79 1.05
C ILE A 125 3.99 1.28 1.56
N THR A 126 4.10 2.60 1.68
CA THR A 126 5.26 3.25 2.27
C THR A 126 5.12 3.29 3.80
N ILE A 127 6.25 3.38 4.51
CA ILE A 127 6.24 3.63 5.97
C ILE A 127 5.39 4.87 6.29
N GLU A 128 5.51 5.91 5.46
CA GLU A 128 4.75 7.15 5.58
C GLU A 128 3.24 6.89 5.54
N SER A 129 2.74 6.12 4.57
CA SER A 129 1.30 5.81 4.46
C SER A 129 0.75 5.03 5.67
N VAL A 130 1.54 4.12 6.23
CA VAL A 130 1.17 3.33 7.42
C VAL A 130 1.13 4.22 8.65
N ILE A 131 2.10 5.13 8.79
CA ILE A 131 2.15 6.10 9.89
C ILE A 131 0.95 7.06 9.80
N ASP A 132 0.65 7.59 8.62
CA ASP A 132 -0.46 8.52 8.42
C ASP A 132 -1.80 7.88 8.75
N GLN A 133 -2.03 6.65 8.30
CA GLN A 133 -3.23 5.90 8.63
C GLN A 133 -3.37 5.67 10.14
N PHE A 134 -2.27 5.27 10.81
CA PHE A 134 -2.27 5.07 12.25
C PHE A 134 -2.57 6.38 13.00
N ASN A 135 -1.95 7.50 12.58
CA ASN A 135 -2.21 8.82 13.17
C ASN A 135 -3.68 9.23 13.03
N ASN A 136 -4.27 9.04 11.84
CA ASN A 136 -5.70 9.28 11.63
C ASN A 136 -6.59 8.45 12.56
N ASP A 137 -6.22 7.19 12.81
CA ASP A 137 -6.98 6.32 13.72
C ASP A 137 -6.79 6.72 15.19
N VAL A 138 -5.61 7.22 15.56
CA VAL A 138 -5.38 7.86 16.87
C VAL A 138 -6.25 9.10 17.04
N GLU A 139 -6.31 9.99 16.05
CA GLU A 139 -7.15 11.19 16.10
C GLU A 139 -8.63 10.84 16.29
N LYS A 140 -9.15 9.87 15.53
CA LYS A 140 -10.51 9.35 15.74
C LYS A 140 -10.70 8.82 17.16
N SER A 141 -9.74 8.05 17.68
CA SER A 141 -9.80 7.51 19.04
C SER A 141 -9.77 8.59 20.12
N LEU A 142 -9.06 9.71 19.87
CA LEU A 142 -9.02 10.86 20.78
C LEU A 142 -10.39 11.57 20.89
N THR A 143 -11.24 11.49 19.86
CA THR A 143 -12.63 12.02 19.93
C THR A 143 -13.52 11.26 20.92
N LEU A 144 -13.13 10.05 21.32
CA LEU A 144 -13.91 9.23 22.24
C LEU A 144 -13.58 9.57 23.71
N PRO A 145 -14.57 9.48 24.64
CA PRO A 145 -14.28 9.49 26.06
C PRO A 145 -13.37 8.33 26.49
N SER A 146 -12.60 8.53 27.56
CA SER A 146 -11.67 7.52 28.09
C SER A 146 -12.35 6.17 28.39
N GLU A 147 -13.56 6.22 28.95
CA GLU A 147 -14.35 5.01 29.26
C GLU A 147 -14.72 4.21 28.00
N GLN A 148 -14.96 4.88 26.87
CA GLN A 148 -15.26 4.20 25.61
C GLN A 148 -13.99 3.58 25.01
N ARG A 149 -12.84 4.27 25.08
CA ARG A 149 -11.54 3.69 24.69
C ARG A 149 -11.20 2.43 25.51
N ALA A 150 -11.47 2.44 26.81
CA ALA A 150 -11.22 1.30 27.69
C ALA A 150 -11.94 0.02 27.23
N LYS A 151 -13.14 0.14 26.66
CA LYS A 151 -13.88 -1.00 26.08
C LYS A 151 -13.11 -1.61 24.90
N TYR A 152 -12.59 -0.80 23.99
CA TYR A 152 -11.80 -1.27 22.86
C TYR A 152 -10.47 -1.89 23.28
N ILE A 153 -9.81 -1.32 24.31
CA ILE A 153 -8.56 -1.86 24.88
C ILE A 153 -8.78 -3.25 25.49
N ASN A 154 -9.86 -3.42 26.26
CA ASN A 154 -10.14 -4.68 26.98
C ASN A 154 -10.63 -5.81 26.05
N ILE A 155 -11.16 -5.48 24.88
CA ILE A 155 -11.62 -6.45 23.87
C ILE A 155 -10.49 -6.76 22.86
N GLY A 156 -9.55 -5.84 22.69
CA GLY A 156 -8.47 -5.95 21.71
C GLY A 156 -7.46 -7.05 22.04
N ASP A 157 -6.86 -7.62 20.98
CA ASP A 157 -5.69 -8.49 21.16
C ASP A 157 -4.52 -7.66 21.68
N SER A 158 -4.06 -8.01 22.88
CA SER A 158 -2.89 -7.39 23.53
C SER A 158 -1.58 -7.54 22.73
N ARG A 159 -1.54 -8.44 21.73
CA ARG A 159 -0.36 -8.68 20.90
C ARG A 159 -0.51 -8.01 19.54
N PRO A 160 0.26 -6.94 19.26
CA PRO A 160 0.21 -6.30 17.95
C PRO A 160 0.75 -7.25 16.87
N LYS A 161 0.07 -7.25 15.72
CA LYS A 161 0.52 -7.99 14.54
C LYS A 161 1.74 -7.31 13.93
N LYS A 162 2.70 -8.10 13.45
CA LYS A 162 3.86 -7.59 12.70
C LYS A 162 3.45 -7.33 11.25
N MET A 163 3.93 -6.23 10.68
CA MET A 163 3.77 -5.89 9.28
C MET A 163 5.16 -5.73 8.65
N ILE A 164 5.31 -6.20 7.41
CA ILE A 164 6.53 -6.01 6.62
C ILE A 164 6.26 -4.87 5.64
N VAL A 165 7.15 -3.88 5.63
CA VAL A 165 7.09 -2.71 4.75
C VAL A 165 8.42 -2.55 4.03
N SER A 166 8.38 -2.14 2.76
CA SER A 166 9.56 -1.77 1.97
C SER A 166 9.89 -0.29 2.22
N THR A 167 11.17 0.02 2.42
CA THR A 167 11.64 1.41 2.55
C THR A 167 12.84 1.66 1.65
N LYS A 168 12.86 2.81 0.98
CA LYS A 168 14.02 3.29 0.22
C LYS A 168 14.89 4.14 1.15
N ILE A 169 16.17 3.83 1.26
CA ILE A 169 17.13 4.59 2.07
C ILE A 169 18.28 5.09 1.21
N TYR A 170 18.81 6.25 1.56
CA TYR A 170 20.04 6.76 0.96
C TYR A 170 21.25 6.22 1.70
N GLN A 171 22.21 5.66 0.95
CA GLN A 171 23.52 5.33 1.48
C GLN A 171 24.32 6.63 1.69
N ARG A 172 24.39 7.09 2.94
CA ARG A 172 25.09 8.32 3.31
C ARG A 172 26.60 8.06 3.44
N ASN A 173 27.41 9.08 3.14
CA ASN A 173 28.84 9.07 3.35
C ASN A 173 29.16 9.17 4.84
N PRO A 174 29.72 8.13 5.47
CA PRO A 174 29.99 8.13 6.91
C PRO A 174 31.00 9.20 7.33
N HIS A 175 31.92 9.61 6.45
CA HIS A 175 32.92 10.63 6.77
C HIS A 175 32.30 12.02 6.92
N ILE A 176 31.28 12.33 6.13
CA ILE A 176 30.57 13.62 6.22
C ILE A 176 29.79 13.69 7.54
N VAL A 177 29.12 12.59 7.90
CA VAL A 177 28.38 12.49 9.15
C VAL A 177 29.33 12.63 10.35
N ALA A 178 30.45 11.90 10.35
CA ALA A 178 31.44 11.95 11.42
C ALA A 178 32.04 13.36 11.56
N GLU A 179 32.49 13.96 10.47
CA GLU A 179 33.09 15.30 10.47
C GLU A 179 32.10 16.37 10.93
N ARG A 180 30.83 16.30 10.49
CA ARG A 180 29.77 17.22 10.95
C ARG A 180 29.53 17.10 12.46
N LEU A 181 29.56 15.89 13.03
CA LEU A 181 29.44 15.70 14.48
C LEU A 181 30.66 16.23 15.24
N THR A 182 31.87 16.07 14.70
CA THR A 182 33.10 16.64 15.26
C THR A 182 33.03 18.17 15.30
N ILE A 183 32.65 18.80 14.18
CA ILE A 183 32.48 20.26 14.08
C ILE A 183 31.47 20.77 15.11
N ALA A 184 30.36 20.05 15.31
CA ALA A 184 29.33 20.44 16.26
C ALA A 184 29.77 20.37 17.72
N ASN A 185 30.79 19.55 18.03
CA ASN A 185 31.37 19.38 19.36
C ASN A 185 30.32 19.21 20.47
N GLY A 186 29.30 18.40 20.20
CA GLY A 186 28.23 18.13 21.15
C GLY A 186 27.22 19.26 21.37
N VAL A 187 27.25 20.33 20.59
CA VAL A 187 26.28 21.44 20.66
C VAL A 187 25.40 21.43 19.41
N CYS A 188 24.08 21.52 19.61
CA CYS A 188 23.12 21.62 18.50
C CYS A 188 23.36 22.89 17.67
N GLU A 189 23.52 22.75 16.36
CA GLU A 189 23.83 23.89 15.49
C GLU A 189 22.63 24.84 15.26
N ARG A 190 21.42 24.45 15.68
CA ARG A 190 20.21 25.30 15.61
C ARG A 190 19.94 26.02 16.93
N CYS A 191 19.58 25.30 17.99
CA CYS A 191 19.22 25.91 19.28
C CYS A 191 20.43 26.30 20.16
N LYS A 192 21.64 25.89 19.78
CA LYS A 192 22.89 26.17 20.52
C LYS A 192 22.94 25.59 21.93
N ILE A 193 22.09 24.61 22.23
CA ILE A 193 22.10 23.84 23.48
C ILE A 193 22.95 22.58 23.29
N GLU A 194 23.62 22.15 24.35
CA GLU A 194 24.33 20.87 24.41
C GLU A 194 23.41 19.68 24.07
N ALA A 195 24.02 18.60 23.60
CA ALA A 195 23.32 17.37 23.31
C ALA A 195 22.51 16.90 24.53
N PRO A 196 21.29 16.39 24.34
CA PRO A 196 20.39 16.05 25.44
C PRO A 196 20.90 14.91 26.32
N PHE A 197 21.78 14.06 25.79
CA PHE A 197 22.40 12.96 26.52
C PHE A 197 23.68 12.49 25.81
N LEU A 198 24.47 11.68 26.52
CA LEU A 198 25.63 10.97 25.99
C LEU A 198 25.24 9.55 25.58
N ARG A 199 25.80 9.05 24.47
CA ARG A 199 25.60 7.68 24.01
C ARG A 199 26.08 6.70 25.06
N ALA A 200 25.23 5.74 25.45
CA ALA A 200 25.59 4.71 26.42
C ALA A 200 26.78 3.84 25.98
N LYS A 201 27.01 3.72 24.67
CA LYS A 201 28.07 2.88 24.10
C LYS A 201 29.48 3.43 24.31
N ASP A 202 29.66 4.74 24.18
CA ASP A 202 30.98 5.37 24.09
C ASP A 202 31.09 6.75 24.77
N GLY A 203 30.02 7.23 25.42
CA GLY A 203 29.99 8.52 26.09
C GLY A 203 29.97 9.73 25.17
N SER A 204 29.88 9.56 23.84
CA SER A 204 29.85 10.70 22.92
C SER A 204 28.51 11.45 22.96
N PRO A 205 28.48 12.79 22.74
CA PRO A 205 27.24 13.55 22.67
C PRO A 205 26.28 13.06 21.57
N TYR A 206 24.98 12.93 21.88
CA TYR A 206 23.98 12.50 20.90
C TYR A 206 23.38 13.68 20.10
N LEU A 207 23.80 13.81 18.84
CA LEU A 207 23.18 14.68 17.83
C LEU A 207 22.85 13.86 16.57
N GLU A 208 21.92 14.37 15.77
CA GLU A 208 21.47 13.80 14.50
C GLU A 208 21.88 14.71 13.35
N VAL A 209 22.56 14.16 12.33
CA VAL A 209 22.95 14.92 11.14
C VAL A 209 21.79 14.99 10.16
N HIS A 210 21.38 16.21 9.85
CA HIS A 210 20.30 16.57 8.94
C HIS A 210 20.83 17.24 7.68
N HIS A 211 20.24 16.91 6.53
CA HIS A 211 20.52 17.62 5.27
C HIS A 211 19.56 18.78 5.09
N MET A 212 20.08 20.01 4.99
CA MET A 212 19.27 21.23 4.87
C MET A 212 18.38 21.21 3.62
N LYS A 213 18.95 20.89 2.46
CA LYS A 213 18.21 20.39 1.31
C LYS A 213 18.15 18.88 1.41
N ARG A 214 16.95 18.32 1.58
CA ARG A 214 16.78 16.87 1.82
C ARG A 214 17.27 16.06 0.63
N LEU A 215 17.84 14.89 0.88
CA LEU A 215 18.29 13.98 -0.19
C LEU A 215 17.12 13.55 -1.11
N SER A 216 15.91 13.40 -0.55
CA SER A 216 14.68 13.12 -1.30
C SER A 216 14.30 14.21 -2.30
N GLU A 217 14.79 15.44 -2.11
CA GLU A 217 14.53 16.61 -2.96
C GLU A 217 15.74 16.92 -3.86
N GLY A 218 16.66 15.96 -4.02
CA GLY A 218 17.90 16.14 -4.78
C GLY A 218 18.93 17.01 -4.05
N GLY A 219 18.96 16.96 -2.72
CA GLY A 219 20.07 17.47 -1.91
C GLY A 219 21.34 16.65 -2.10
N LEU A 220 22.50 17.30 -2.01
CA LEU A 220 23.79 16.62 -2.07
C LEU A 220 24.24 16.18 -0.67
N ASP A 221 24.94 15.06 -0.60
CA ASP A 221 25.58 14.62 0.64
C ASP A 221 26.94 15.31 0.77
N THR A 222 26.94 16.53 1.34
CA THR A 222 28.13 17.38 1.51
C THR A 222 28.14 18.01 2.90
N LEU A 223 29.32 18.41 3.39
CA LEU A 223 29.41 19.18 4.64
C LEU A 223 28.60 20.48 4.57
N SER A 224 28.65 21.20 3.45
CA SER A 224 27.90 22.44 3.26
C SER A 224 26.37 22.28 3.32
N ASN A 225 25.85 21.08 3.02
CA ASN A 225 24.42 20.79 3.06
C ASN A 225 23.99 20.05 4.33
N THR A 226 24.89 19.81 5.28
CA THR A 226 24.57 19.08 6.53
C THR A 226 24.65 19.99 7.74
N VAL A 227 23.87 19.67 8.78
CA VAL A 227 23.90 20.30 10.10
C VAL A 227 23.69 19.24 11.19
N ALA A 228 24.31 19.39 12.35
CA ALA A 228 24.11 18.53 13.51
C ALA A 228 23.05 19.13 14.45
N LEU A 229 22.00 18.39 14.74
CA LEU A 229 20.84 18.87 15.50
C LEU A 229 20.53 17.95 16.68
N CYS A 230 20.00 18.52 17.76
CA CYS A 230 19.37 17.70 18.79
C CYS A 230 18.07 17.09 18.24
N PRO A 231 17.57 15.98 18.83
CA PRO A 231 16.37 15.30 18.36
C PRO A 231 15.15 16.24 18.24
N ASN A 232 14.99 17.17 19.18
CA ASN A 232 13.88 18.11 19.17
C ASN A 232 13.96 19.06 17.96
N CYS A 233 15.08 19.75 17.77
CA CYS A 233 15.28 20.65 16.63
C CYS A 233 15.22 19.91 15.29
N HIS A 234 15.68 18.67 15.24
CA HIS A 234 15.60 17.86 14.03
C HIS A 234 14.16 17.52 13.68
N ARG A 235 13.34 17.10 14.65
CA ARG A 235 11.92 16.79 14.45
C ARG A 235 11.11 18.03 14.10
N GLU A 236 11.38 19.16 14.75
CA GLU A 236 10.76 20.46 14.45
C GLU A 236 10.98 20.86 12.98
N LEU A 237 12.18 20.64 12.41
CA LEU A 237 12.42 20.88 10.97
C LEU A 237 11.64 19.93 10.04
N HIS A 238 11.23 18.77 10.54
CA HIS A 238 10.44 17.81 9.74
C HIS A 238 8.94 18.05 9.84
N PHE A 239 8.45 18.42 11.03
CA PHE A 239 7.03 18.36 11.36
C PHE A 239 6.41 19.69 11.85
N GLY A 240 7.23 20.68 12.24
CA GLY A 240 6.75 21.90 12.90
C GLY A 240 6.69 21.73 14.40
#